data_AF-A0A6J1P919-F1
#
_entry.id   AF-A0A6J1P919-F1
#
_cell.length_a   1.000
_cell.length_b   1.000
_cell.length_c   1.000
_cell.angle_alpha   90.00
_cell.angle_beta   90.00
_cell.angle_gamma   90.00
#
_symmetry.space_group_name_H-M   'P 1'
#
loop_
_entity.id
_entity.type
_entity.pdbx_description
1 polymer ?
#
loop_
_entity_poly.entity_id
_entity_poly.type
_entity_poly.pdbx_seq_one_letter_code
_entity_poly.pdbx_strand_id
1 'polypeptide(L)'
;MAPKGGKGGGKKAVAIIIDGVDTSEMNREKLEQFTLKVKEELDKEREERNYFQLERDKIRTFWEITRQQLEEAKAELRNRERATEEAQEENEALLETEKQKIKHLKYEQQAACAALRAENLVALKAAKEEHTEQELELLNDKRALRQEMREKMLAAQDELRRAKLIHAEELSKTRSVFEEKARQIEDKADKKLQETKVELTVKHRTEISEVEERKNKQLSELIAHHERAFSDLKNYYNDITLNNLGLISSLKQQMEEMQKVKERAEKVARDAVAESKSLREPLEAAIVDNKELKRQMSNYDRDKASLAAKTKQLSLLEQQFEVLKWEYEVLQVRFDRVLKERDELKSRFSRAVLEVQQRASLKTALLEAKLKNFEGRDLNPREIHELLKMKDTQVEDLRYEAARLRKAHDDLLATYEAKLVKLGVPPEELGFKPLKAVAVAGMSPVIGQGPAGLVAKEQI
;
A
#
# COMPACT_ATOMS: atom_id res chain seq x y z
N MET A 1 -39.50 -167.72 -19.50
CA MET A 1 -39.00 -168.40 -20.72
C MET A 1 -37.57 -168.81 -20.46
N ALA A 2 -37.31 -170.12 -20.42
CA ALA A 2 -35.98 -170.74 -20.28
C ALA A 2 -35.34 -170.89 -21.68
N PRO A 3 -34.05 -171.31 -21.87
CA PRO A 3 -33.52 -172.60 -21.35
C PRO A 3 -32.03 -172.58 -20.90
N LYS A 4 -31.68 -173.42 -19.90
CA LYS A 4 -30.91 -174.71 -19.95
C LYS A 4 -29.45 -174.56 -20.45
N GLY A 5 -28.42 -175.20 -19.88
CA GLY A 5 -28.33 -176.25 -18.85
C GLY A 5 -27.05 -177.10 -19.06
N GLY A 6 -26.56 -177.76 -17.99
CA GLY A 6 -25.60 -178.90 -18.02
C GLY A 6 -24.31 -178.65 -17.21
N LYS A 7 -24.12 -179.15 -15.96
CA LYS A 7 -23.76 -180.53 -15.49
C LYS A 7 -22.47 -181.08 -16.15
N GLY A 8 -21.45 -181.64 -15.50
CA GLY A 8 -21.09 -182.14 -14.14
C GLY A 8 -19.81 -183.01 -14.35
N GLY A 9 -18.76 -183.05 -13.52
CA GLY A 9 -18.63 -183.73 -12.22
C GLY A 9 -17.29 -184.52 -12.16
N GLY A 10 -16.68 -184.72 -10.97
CA GLY A 10 -15.59 -185.69 -10.74
C GLY A 10 -14.52 -185.30 -9.68
N LYS A 11 -14.35 -186.12 -8.63
CA LYS A 11 -13.57 -185.93 -7.37
C LYS A 11 -12.03 -186.09 -7.46
N LYS A 12 -11.28 -185.44 -6.55
CA LYS A 12 -10.02 -185.93 -5.90
C LYS A 12 -9.73 -185.19 -4.56
N ALA A 13 -8.93 -185.82 -3.69
CA ALA A 13 -8.69 -185.47 -2.29
C ALA A 13 -8.08 -184.07 -2.05
N VAL A 14 -8.43 -183.48 -0.91
CA VAL A 14 -8.21 -182.08 -0.53
C VAL A 14 -6.81 -181.88 0.08
N ALA A 15 -5.95 -181.16 -0.63
CA ALA A 15 -4.75 -180.53 -0.06
C ALA A 15 -5.15 -179.20 0.57
N ILE A 16 -4.82 -178.97 1.85
CA ILE A 16 -5.08 -177.69 2.51
C ILE A 16 -3.81 -176.85 2.38
N ILE A 17 -3.82 -175.99 1.36
CA ILE A 17 -2.77 -175.00 1.11
C ILE A 17 -3.14 -173.75 1.89
N ILE A 18 -2.32 -173.38 2.87
CA ILE A 18 -2.45 -172.10 3.59
C ILE A 18 -1.20 -171.30 3.24
N ASP A 19 -1.40 -170.14 2.60
CA ASP A 19 -0.36 -169.21 2.17
C ASP A 19 0.73 -169.81 1.26
N GLY A 20 0.28 -170.56 0.23
CA GLY A 20 1.17 -171.13 -0.80
C GLY A 20 1.99 -172.35 -0.38
N VAL A 21 1.85 -172.85 0.86
CA VAL A 21 2.57 -174.03 1.37
C VAL A 21 1.61 -175.21 1.63
N ASP A 22 2.00 -176.41 1.18
CA ASP A 22 1.23 -177.65 1.36
C ASP A 22 1.44 -178.22 2.77
N THR A 23 0.41 -178.15 3.61
CA THR A 23 0.48 -178.52 5.03
C THR A 23 0.33 -180.02 5.29
N SER A 24 0.15 -180.82 4.23
CA SER A 24 -0.17 -182.26 4.29
C SER A 24 0.97 -183.16 4.81
N GLU A 25 2.22 -182.69 4.79
CA GLU A 25 3.43 -183.51 5.07
C GLU A 25 4.29 -182.99 6.24
N MET A 26 3.81 -182.03 7.03
CA MET A 26 4.58 -181.46 8.14
C MET A 26 4.28 -182.13 9.49
N ASN A 27 5.33 -182.57 10.20
CA ASN A 27 5.25 -182.98 11.62
C ASN A 27 4.78 -181.81 12.50
N ARG A 28 4.12 -182.11 13.63
CA ARG A 28 3.49 -181.13 14.55
C ARG A 28 4.33 -179.88 14.85
N GLU A 29 5.63 -180.02 15.15
CA GLU A 29 6.53 -178.89 15.43
C GLU A 29 6.74 -177.96 14.22
N LYS A 30 6.75 -178.49 12.99
CA LYS A 30 6.89 -177.70 11.76
C LYS A 30 5.61 -176.94 11.42
N LEU A 31 4.44 -177.52 11.71
CA LEU A 31 3.15 -176.83 11.61
C LEU A 31 3.04 -175.70 12.65
N GLU A 32 3.55 -175.89 13.86
CA GLU A 32 3.60 -174.85 14.91
C GLU A 32 4.54 -173.69 14.51
N GLN A 33 5.70 -173.97 13.92
CA GLN A 33 6.59 -172.92 13.40
C GLN A 33 6.02 -172.18 12.18
N PHE A 34 5.31 -172.88 11.28
CA PHE A 34 4.64 -172.25 10.14
C PHE A 34 3.47 -171.38 10.60
N THR A 35 2.67 -171.84 11.56
CA THR A 35 1.61 -170.99 12.15
C THR A 35 2.16 -169.79 12.92
N LEU A 36 3.35 -169.88 13.53
CA LEU A 36 4.02 -168.72 14.12
C LEU A 36 4.47 -167.72 13.05
N LYS A 37 5.08 -168.18 11.95
CA LYS A 37 5.49 -167.28 10.84
C LYS A 37 4.31 -166.57 10.18
N VAL A 38 3.24 -167.30 9.86
CA VAL A 38 2.04 -166.71 9.26
C VAL A 38 1.36 -165.73 10.24
N LYS A 39 1.44 -165.99 11.55
CA LYS A 39 0.99 -165.01 12.57
C LYS A 39 1.88 -163.77 12.61
N GLU A 40 3.20 -163.92 12.57
CA GLU A 40 4.14 -162.80 12.52
C GLU A 40 3.96 -161.95 11.24
N GLU A 41 3.72 -162.59 10.09
CA GLU A 41 3.42 -161.92 8.83
C GLU A 41 2.06 -161.21 8.88
N LEU A 42 1.03 -161.86 9.43
CA LEU A 42 -0.27 -161.22 9.66
C LEU A 42 -0.15 -160.02 10.62
N ASP A 43 0.66 -160.11 11.67
CA ASP A 43 0.86 -159.03 12.62
C ASP A 43 1.68 -157.89 12.01
N LYS A 44 2.71 -158.17 11.19
CA LYS A 44 3.41 -157.15 10.39
C LYS A 44 2.49 -156.46 9.39
N GLU A 45 1.68 -157.20 8.63
CA GLU A 45 0.71 -156.60 7.72
C GLU A 45 -0.34 -155.76 8.46
N ARG A 46 -0.71 -156.14 9.68
CA ARG A 46 -1.59 -155.34 10.55
C ARG A 46 -0.91 -154.07 11.02
N GLU A 47 0.36 -154.14 11.43
CA GLU A 47 1.17 -152.99 11.83
C GLU A 47 1.37 -152.02 10.66
N GLU A 48 1.70 -152.53 9.46
CA GLU A 48 1.84 -151.72 8.25
C GLU A 48 0.52 -151.08 7.85
N ARG A 49 -0.59 -151.83 7.87
CA ARG A 49 -1.92 -151.28 7.60
C ARG A 49 -2.26 -150.17 8.59
N ASN A 50 -1.96 -150.36 9.88
CA ASN A 50 -2.19 -149.35 10.92
C ASN A 50 -1.31 -148.12 10.67
N TYR A 51 -0.03 -148.30 10.37
CA TYR A 51 0.90 -147.22 10.02
C TYR A 51 0.40 -146.42 8.81
N PHE A 52 0.04 -147.08 7.71
CA PHE A 52 -0.49 -146.41 6.52
C PHE A 52 -1.85 -145.76 6.75
N GLN A 53 -2.69 -146.30 7.64
CA GLN A 53 -3.92 -145.64 8.07
C GLN A 53 -3.61 -144.35 8.84
N LEU A 54 -2.69 -144.39 9.80
CA LEU A 54 -2.26 -143.21 10.56
C LEU A 54 -1.62 -142.15 9.66
N GLU A 55 -0.76 -142.54 8.72
CA GLU A 55 -0.14 -141.61 7.77
C GLU A 55 -1.17 -141.01 6.81
N ARG A 56 -2.09 -141.81 6.28
CA ARG A 56 -3.20 -141.30 5.45
C ARG A 56 -4.07 -140.32 6.24
N ASP A 57 -4.40 -140.64 7.49
CA ASP A 57 -5.23 -139.79 8.34
C ASP A 57 -4.47 -138.50 8.72
N LYS A 58 -3.16 -138.57 9.02
CA LYS A 58 -2.30 -137.38 9.20
C LYS A 58 -2.27 -136.51 7.93
N ILE A 59 -2.01 -137.10 6.76
CA ILE A 59 -2.00 -136.38 5.48
C ILE A 59 -3.37 -135.73 5.23
N ARG A 60 -4.46 -136.44 5.55
CA ARG A 60 -5.81 -135.89 5.45
C ARG A 60 -6.02 -134.71 6.40
N THR A 61 -5.60 -134.80 7.66
CA THR A 61 -5.68 -133.66 8.59
C THR A 61 -4.83 -132.48 8.14
N PHE A 62 -3.60 -132.71 7.66
CA PHE A 62 -2.77 -131.63 7.11
C PHE A 62 -3.41 -131.01 5.87
N TRP A 63 -3.99 -131.82 4.98
CA TRP A 63 -4.71 -131.32 3.82
C TRP A 63 -5.95 -130.52 4.22
N GLU A 64 -6.74 -130.98 5.18
CA GLU A 64 -7.90 -130.25 5.71
C GLU A 64 -7.48 -128.92 6.36
N ILE A 65 -6.43 -128.92 7.20
CA ILE A 65 -5.89 -127.71 7.84
C ILE A 65 -5.34 -126.72 6.81
N THR A 66 -4.48 -127.18 5.88
CA THR A 66 -3.89 -126.31 4.85
C THR A 66 -4.93 -125.78 3.88
N ARG A 67 -5.96 -126.59 3.56
CA ARG A 67 -7.12 -126.12 2.80
C ARG A 67 -7.90 -125.06 3.57
N GLN A 68 -8.17 -125.27 4.86
CA GLN A 68 -8.86 -124.28 5.69
C GLN A 68 -8.05 -122.98 5.80
N GLN A 69 -6.74 -123.05 6.07
CA GLN A 69 -5.85 -121.89 6.11
C GLN A 69 -5.81 -121.15 4.76
N LEU A 70 -5.83 -121.87 3.65
CA LEU A 70 -5.93 -121.26 2.32
C LEU A 70 -7.28 -120.58 2.11
N GLU A 71 -8.38 -121.19 2.53
CA GLU A 71 -9.72 -120.59 2.47
C GLU A 71 -9.83 -119.34 3.36
N GLU A 72 -9.24 -119.37 4.57
CA GLU A 72 -9.13 -118.25 5.51
C GLU A 72 -8.27 -117.11 4.93
N ALA A 73 -7.06 -117.40 4.43
CA ALA A 73 -6.19 -116.39 3.81
C ALA A 73 -6.83 -115.77 2.56
N LYS A 74 -7.56 -116.57 1.76
CA LYS A 74 -8.36 -116.04 0.64
C LYS A 74 -9.54 -115.19 1.09
N ALA A 75 -10.14 -115.48 2.24
CA ALA A 75 -11.20 -114.66 2.82
C ALA A 75 -10.63 -113.35 3.37
N GLU A 76 -9.50 -113.39 4.07
CA GLU A 76 -8.79 -112.21 4.54
C GLU A 76 -8.33 -111.31 3.40
N LEU A 77 -7.75 -111.88 2.33
CA LEU A 77 -7.34 -111.11 1.15
C LEU A 77 -8.54 -110.37 0.56
N ARG A 78 -9.66 -111.06 0.35
CA ARG A 78 -10.90 -110.44 -0.16
C ARG A 78 -11.44 -109.35 0.77
N ASN A 79 -11.35 -109.55 2.08
CA ASN A 79 -11.76 -108.52 3.04
C ASN A 79 -10.83 -107.31 3.02
N ARG A 80 -9.52 -107.52 2.85
CA ARG A 80 -8.54 -106.43 2.72
C ARG A 80 -8.70 -105.69 1.41
N GLU A 81 -8.91 -106.39 0.30
CA GLU A 81 -9.22 -105.81 -1.01
C GLU A 81 -10.49 -104.94 -0.91
N ARG A 82 -11.56 -105.46 -0.32
CA ARG A 82 -12.78 -104.68 -0.07
C ARG A 82 -12.53 -103.47 0.81
N ALA A 83 -11.79 -103.61 1.91
CA ALA A 83 -11.48 -102.47 2.78
C ALA A 83 -10.63 -101.41 2.07
N THR A 84 -9.73 -101.82 1.16
CA THR A 84 -8.98 -100.87 0.34
C THR A 84 -9.85 -100.17 -0.70
N GLU A 85 -10.80 -100.89 -1.30
CA GLU A 85 -11.79 -100.32 -2.22
C GLU A 85 -12.69 -99.33 -1.48
N GLU A 86 -13.26 -99.70 -0.33
CA GLU A 86 -14.10 -98.82 0.50
C GLU A 86 -13.34 -97.55 0.92
N ALA A 87 -12.08 -97.66 1.36
CA ALA A 87 -11.26 -96.50 1.71
C ALA A 87 -10.91 -95.61 0.50
N GLN A 88 -10.76 -96.20 -0.70
CA GLN A 88 -10.58 -95.44 -1.93
C GLN A 88 -11.85 -94.69 -2.31
N GLU A 89 -13.01 -95.34 -2.25
CA GLU A 89 -14.32 -94.72 -2.51
C GLU A 89 -14.60 -93.56 -1.53
N GLU A 90 -14.32 -93.75 -0.24
CA GLU A 90 -14.44 -92.69 0.76
C GLU A 90 -13.52 -91.49 0.46
N ASN A 91 -12.26 -91.76 0.10
CA ASN A 91 -11.31 -90.70 -0.24
C ASN A 91 -11.71 -89.97 -1.52
N GLU A 92 -12.18 -90.67 -2.54
CA GLU A 92 -12.68 -90.07 -3.78
C GLU A 92 -13.92 -89.19 -3.51
N ALA A 93 -14.86 -89.66 -2.67
CA ALA A 93 -16.00 -88.89 -2.25
C ALA A 93 -15.58 -87.61 -1.49
N LEU A 94 -14.65 -87.73 -0.53
CA LEU A 94 -14.10 -86.58 0.19
C LEU A 94 -13.43 -85.59 -0.78
N LEU A 95 -12.61 -86.08 -1.70
CA LEU A 95 -11.94 -85.25 -2.70
C LEU A 95 -12.96 -84.48 -3.56
N GLU A 96 -14.05 -85.10 -3.98
CA GLU A 96 -15.11 -84.42 -4.74
C GLU A 96 -15.85 -83.38 -3.89
N THR A 97 -16.16 -83.68 -2.62
CA THR A 97 -16.77 -82.68 -1.73
C THR A 97 -15.83 -81.48 -1.49
N GLU A 98 -14.54 -81.72 -1.27
CA GLU A 98 -13.56 -80.65 -1.10
C GLU A 98 -13.35 -79.84 -2.39
N LYS A 99 -13.31 -80.48 -3.56
CA LYS A 99 -13.31 -79.79 -4.85
C LYS A 99 -14.52 -78.87 -5.01
N GLN A 100 -15.72 -79.33 -4.62
CA GLN A 100 -16.94 -78.51 -4.67
C GLN A 100 -16.86 -77.33 -3.68
N LYS A 101 -16.38 -77.53 -2.45
CA LYS A 101 -16.16 -76.45 -1.47
C LYS A 101 -15.19 -75.40 -2.00
N ILE A 102 -14.07 -75.82 -2.61
CA ILE A 102 -13.09 -74.90 -3.21
C ILE A 102 -13.72 -74.11 -4.36
N LYS A 103 -14.53 -74.74 -5.22
CA LYS A 103 -15.25 -74.05 -6.31
C LYS A 103 -16.22 -73.01 -5.75
N HIS A 104 -16.99 -73.35 -4.72
CA HIS A 104 -17.91 -72.42 -4.06
C HIS A 104 -17.17 -71.22 -3.46
N LEU A 105 -16.13 -71.47 -2.65
CA LEU A 105 -15.31 -70.42 -2.05
C LEU A 105 -14.69 -69.49 -3.10
N LYS A 106 -14.21 -70.03 -4.22
CA LYS A 106 -13.69 -69.22 -5.33
C LYS A 106 -14.77 -68.34 -5.96
N TYR A 107 -15.97 -68.89 -6.17
CA TYR A 107 -17.09 -68.13 -6.71
C TYR A 107 -17.54 -67.02 -5.75
N GLU A 108 -17.68 -67.32 -4.47
CA GLU A 108 -18.01 -66.34 -3.43
C GLU A 108 -16.96 -65.23 -3.35
N GLN A 109 -15.67 -65.57 -3.36
CA GLN A 109 -14.60 -64.57 -3.36
C GLN A 109 -14.62 -63.70 -4.62
N GLN A 110 -14.89 -64.29 -5.80
CA GLN A 110 -15.02 -63.53 -7.04
C GLN A 110 -16.26 -62.62 -7.01
N ALA A 111 -17.39 -63.10 -6.51
CA ALA A 111 -18.61 -62.33 -6.35
C ALA A 111 -18.41 -61.17 -5.35
N ALA A 112 -17.78 -61.42 -4.20
CA ALA A 112 -17.45 -60.41 -3.20
C ALA A 112 -16.47 -59.36 -3.77
N CYS A 113 -15.43 -59.78 -4.49
CA CYS A 113 -14.52 -58.86 -5.18
C CYS A 113 -15.26 -58.00 -6.22
N ALA A 114 -16.19 -58.58 -6.98
CA ALA A 114 -16.98 -57.85 -7.96
C ALA A 114 -17.93 -56.84 -7.30
N ALA A 115 -18.60 -57.23 -6.21
CA ALA A 115 -19.47 -56.35 -5.43
C ALA A 115 -18.67 -55.17 -4.84
N LEU A 116 -17.53 -55.43 -4.19
CA LEU A 116 -16.66 -54.39 -3.66
C LEU A 116 -16.15 -53.43 -4.76
N ARG A 117 -15.83 -53.93 -5.95
CA ARG A 117 -15.42 -53.07 -7.07
C ARG A 117 -16.58 -52.19 -7.54
N ALA A 118 -17.79 -52.72 -7.61
CA ALA A 118 -18.98 -51.96 -7.99
C ALA A 118 -19.30 -50.89 -6.94
N GLU A 119 -19.29 -51.23 -5.65
CA GLU A 119 -19.50 -50.29 -4.54
C GLU A 119 -18.46 -49.16 -4.54
N ASN A 120 -17.17 -49.50 -4.69
CA ASN A 120 -16.11 -48.50 -4.78
C ASN A 120 -16.28 -47.57 -5.99
N LEU A 121 -16.72 -48.10 -7.13
CA LEU A 121 -16.97 -47.28 -8.32
C LEU A 121 -18.14 -46.31 -8.10
N VAL A 122 -19.22 -46.75 -7.46
CA VAL A 122 -20.36 -45.90 -7.11
C VAL A 122 -19.92 -44.83 -6.10
N ALA A 123 -19.18 -45.21 -5.06
CA ALA A 123 -18.67 -44.26 -4.06
C ALA A 123 -17.73 -43.21 -4.68
N LEU A 124 -16.83 -43.63 -5.58
CA LEU A 124 -15.95 -42.71 -6.31
C LEU A 124 -16.73 -41.77 -7.22
N LYS A 125 -17.82 -42.23 -7.85
CA LYS A 125 -18.65 -41.40 -8.70
C LYS A 125 -19.42 -40.37 -7.86
N ALA A 126 -20.02 -40.80 -6.75
CA ALA A 126 -20.72 -39.91 -5.82
C ALA A 126 -19.78 -38.83 -5.26
N ALA A 127 -18.56 -39.21 -4.82
CA ALA A 127 -17.57 -38.25 -4.33
C ALA A 127 -17.15 -37.24 -5.42
N LYS A 128 -17.01 -37.68 -6.68
CA LYS A 128 -16.73 -36.77 -7.80
C LYS A 128 -17.88 -35.80 -8.06
N GLU A 129 -19.11 -36.29 -8.06
CA GLU A 129 -20.31 -35.46 -8.26
C GLU A 129 -20.41 -34.41 -7.14
N GLU A 130 -20.25 -34.80 -5.87
CA GLU A 130 -20.24 -33.87 -4.73
C GLU A 130 -19.12 -32.82 -4.84
N HIS A 131 -17.90 -33.22 -5.21
CA HIS A 131 -16.82 -32.26 -5.44
C HIS A 131 -17.14 -31.28 -6.56
N THR A 132 -17.73 -31.73 -7.67
CA THR A 132 -18.12 -30.84 -8.77
C THR A 132 -19.22 -29.86 -8.36
N GLU A 133 -20.16 -30.28 -7.51
CA GLU A 133 -21.19 -29.40 -6.95
C GLU A 133 -20.57 -28.34 -6.03
N GLN A 134 -19.68 -28.74 -5.12
CA GLN A 134 -18.95 -27.82 -4.25
C GLN A 134 -18.11 -26.80 -5.06
N GLU A 135 -17.43 -27.24 -6.12
CA GLU A 135 -16.70 -26.32 -7.01
C GLU A 135 -17.62 -25.30 -7.68
N LEU A 136 -18.79 -25.72 -8.14
CA LEU A 136 -19.79 -24.83 -8.76
C LEU A 136 -20.34 -23.82 -7.76
N GLU A 137 -20.65 -24.25 -6.53
CA GLU A 137 -21.08 -23.36 -5.44
C GLU A 137 -20.02 -22.31 -5.12
N LEU A 138 -18.76 -22.72 -4.93
CA LEU A 138 -17.65 -21.80 -4.68
C LEU A 138 -17.44 -20.80 -5.83
N LEU A 139 -17.63 -21.23 -7.09
CA LEU A 139 -17.57 -20.34 -8.24
C LEU A 139 -18.71 -19.33 -8.26
N ASN A 140 -19.91 -19.73 -7.86
CA ASN A 140 -21.07 -18.84 -7.74
C ASN A 140 -20.87 -17.83 -6.61
N ASP A 141 -20.43 -18.27 -5.43
CA ASP A 141 -20.12 -17.41 -4.29
C ASP A 141 -19.03 -16.40 -4.65
N LYS A 142 -17.97 -16.84 -5.33
CA LYS A 142 -16.92 -15.94 -5.84
C LYS A 142 -17.48 -14.88 -6.79
N ARG A 143 -18.45 -15.22 -7.64
CA ARG A 143 -19.10 -14.26 -8.55
C ARG A 143 -19.98 -13.29 -7.77
N ALA A 144 -20.77 -13.78 -6.82
CA ALA A 144 -21.63 -12.97 -5.95
C ALA A 144 -20.80 -11.98 -5.12
N LEU A 145 -19.75 -12.43 -4.44
CA LEU A 145 -18.85 -11.58 -3.67
C LEU A 145 -18.16 -10.51 -4.54
N ARG A 146 -17.77 -10.84 -5.78
CA ARG A 146 -17.23 -9.86 -6.73
C ARG A 146 -18.26 -8.82 -7.17
N GLN A 147 -19.53 -9.19 -7.28
CA GLN A 147 -20.60 -8.25 -7.57
C GLN A 147 -20.86 -7.35 -6.37
N GLU A 148 -21.02 -7.91 -5.18
CA GLU A 148 -21.23 -7.16 -3.94
C GLU A 148 -20.09 -6.17 -3.67
N MET A 149 -18.83 -6.56 -3.90
CA MET A 149 -17.67 -5.67 -3.76
C MET A 149 -17.74 -4.49 -4.76
N ARG A 150 -18.18 -4.74 -6.00
CA ARG A 150 -18.35 -3.69 -7.01
C ARG A 150 -19.48 -2.73 -6.63
N GLU A 151 -20.60 -3.25 -6.15
CA GLU A 151 -21.73 -2.45 -5.68
C GLU A 151 -21.33 -1.58 -4.49
N LYS A 152 -20.63 -2.14 -3.50
CA LYS A 152 -20.10 -1.37 -2.35
C LYS A 152 -19.11 -0.28 -2.79
N MET A 153 -18.22 -0.57 -3.74
CA MET A 153 -17.30 0.44 -4.27
C MET A 153 -18.03 1.57 -5.00
N LEU A 154 -19.05 1.26 -5.81
CA LEU A 154 -19.87 2.26 -6.48
C LEU A 154 -20.65 3.12 -5.47
N ALA A 155 -21.28 2.49 -4.48
CA ALA A 155 -22.00 3.20 -3.41
C ALA A 155 -21.09 4.15 -2.64
N ALA A 156 -19.89 3.70 -2.24
CA ALA A 156 -18.91 4.54 -1.57
C ALA A 156 -18.42 5.71 -2.45
N GLN A 157 -18.24 5.46 -3.76
CA GLN A 157 -17.89 6.51 -4.71
C GLN A 157 -19.00 7.56 -4.85
N ASP A 158 -20.26 7.13 -4.88
CA ASP A 158 -21.42 8.02 -4.97
C ASP A 158 -21.63 8.83 -3.68
N GLU A 159 -21.37 8.24 -2.51
CA GLU A 159 -21.34 8.95 -1.23
C GLU A 159 -20.23 10.01 -1.20
N LEU A 160 -19.03 9.68 -1.67
CA LEU A 160 -17.93 10.65 -1.78
C LEU A 160 -18.28 11.79 -2.74
N ARG A 161 -18.92 11.50 -3.88
CA ARG A 161 -19.39 12.55 -4.80
C ARG A 161 -20.43 13.44 -4.14
N ARG A 162 -21.40 12.86 -3.43
CA ARG A 162 -22.42 13.62 -2.67
C ARG A 162 -21.78 14.51 -1.61
N ALA A 163 -20.86 13.99 -0.81
CA ALA A 163 -20.14 14.75 0.20
C ALA A 163 -19.34 15.92 -0.41
N LYS A 164 -18.69 15.70 -1.56
CA LYS A 164 -17.98 16.76 -2.29
C LYS A 164 -18.90 17.86 -2.80
N LEU A 165 -20.09 17.49 -3.30
CA LEU A 165 -21.09 18.47 -3.76
C LEU A 165 -21.61 19.33 -2.61
N ILE A 166 -21.98 18.71 -1.49
CA ILE A 166 -22.43 19.43 -0.28
C ILE A 166 -21.33 20.39 0.19
N HIS A 167 -20.09 19.91 0.29
CA HIS A 167 -18.97 20.75 0.71
C HIS A 167 -18.72 21.92 -0.26
N ALA A 168 -18.82 21.70 -1.57
CA ALA A 168 -18.68 22.76 -2.56
C ALA A 168 -19.79 23.83 -2.43
N GLU A 169 -21.02 23.41 -2.13
CA GLU A 169 -22.15 24.31 -1.88
C GLU A 169 -21.93 25.14 -0.60
N GLU A 170 -21.51 24.51 0.49
CA GLU A 170 -21.17 25.19 1.76
C GLU A 170 -20.02 26.19 1.58
N LEU A 171 -18.99 25.80 0.82
CA LEU A 171 -17.86 26.66 0.50
C LEU A 171 -18.29 27.86 -0.34
N SER A 172 -19.19 27.66 -1.31
CA SER A 172 -19.76 28.74 -2.13
C SER A 172 -20.60 29.70 -1.29
N LYS A 173 -21.47 29.18 -0.41
CA LYS A 173 -22.25 30.00 0.53
C LYS A 173 -21.32 30.82 1.43
N THR A 174 -20.29 30.20 1.97
CA THR A 174 -19.31 30.87 2.84
C THR A 174 -18.56 31.96 2.11
N ARG A 175 -18.10 31.70 0.87
CA ARG A 175 -17.45 32.70 0.00
C ARG A 175 -18.36 33.88 -0.27
N SER A 176 -19.62 33.64 -0.64
CA SER A 176 -20.60 34.70 -0.89
C SER A 176 -20.82 35.59 0.34
N VAL A 177 -20.89 35.00 1.55
CA VAL A 177 -20.99 35.78 2.80
C VAL A 177 -19.74 36.63 3.04
N PHE A 178 -18.54 36.12 2.74
CA PHE A 178 -17.31 36.88 2.89
C PHE A 178 -17.18 37.99 1.85
N GLU A 179 -17.54 37.74 0.59
CA GLU A 179 -17.57 38.74 -0.47
C GLU A 179 -18.53 39.89 -0.12
N GLU A 180 -19.72 39.57 0.38
CA GLU A 180 -20.69 40.58 0.82
C GLU A 180 -20.16 41.41 2.00
N LYS A 181 -19.51 40.76 2.98
CA LYS A 181 -18.87 41.49 4.09
C LYS A 181 -17.72 42.39 3.63
N ALA A 182 -16.90 41.91 2.70
CA ALA A 182 -15.80 42.70 2.12
C ALA A 182 -16.36 43.94 1.41
N ARG A 183 -17.37 43.75 0.56
CA ARG A 183 -18.06 44.83 -0.13
C ARG A 183 -18.66 45.86 0.82
N GLN A 184 -19.29 45.42 1.90
CA GLN A 184 -19.83 46.32 2.92
C GLN A 184 -18.74 47.13 3.66
N ILE A 185 -17.54 46.58 3.83
CA ILE A 185 -16.40 47.29 4.42
C ILE A 185 -15.87 48.33 3.44
N GLU A 186 -15.69 47.96 2.17
CA GLU A 186 -15.27 48.86 1.09
C GLU A 186 -16.25 50.04 0.94
N ASP A 187 -17.55 49.76 0.82
CA ASP A 187 -18.59 50.79 0.70
C ASP A 187 -18.58 51.76 1.89
N LYS A 188 -18.33 51.27 3.11
CA LYS A 188 -18.22 52.11 4.31
C LYS A 188 -16.95 52.96 4.30
N ALA A 189 -15.83 52.42 3.83
CA ALA A 189 -14.58 53.16 3.72
C ALA A 189 -14.68 54.26 2.66
N ASP A 190 -15.26 53.96 1.50
CA ASP A 190 -15.48 54.92 0.41
C ASP A 190 -16.42 56.05 0.82
N LYS A 191 -17.51 55.74 1.53
CA LYS A 191 -18.40 56.78 2.08
C LYS A 191 -17.67 57.72 3.03
N LYS A 192 -16.90 57.18 3.98
CA LYS A 192 -16.10 57.99 4.92
C LYS A 192 -15.06 58.85 4.21
N LEU A 193 -14.41 58.30 3.19
CA LEU A 193 -13.43 59.02 2.39
C LEU A 193 -14.10 60.20 1.66
N GLN A 194 -15.26 59.96 1.06
CA GLN A 194 -16.01 60.98 0.34
C GLN A 194 -16.55 62.07 1.28
N GLU A 195 -17.09 61.69 2.45
CA GLU A 195 -17.53 62.63 3.49
C GLU A 195 -16.37 63.53 3.94
N THR A 196 -15.23 62.92 4.28
CA THR A 196 -14.02 63.66 4.69
C THR A 196 -13.53 64.61 3.59
N LYS A 197 -13.59 64.17 2.33
CA LYS A 197 -13.20 65.01 1.17
C LYS A 197 -14.12 66.22 1.04
N VAL A 198 -15.43 66.03 1.20
CA VAL A 198 -16.41 67.14 1.15
C VAL A 198 -16.16 68.10 2.31
N GLU A 199 -15.98 67.60 3.53
CA GLU A 199 -15.69 68.43 4.71
C GLU A 199 -14.43 69.27 4.53
N LEU A 200 -13.33 68.66 4.07
CA LEU A 200 -12.07 69.38 3.82
C LEU A 200 -12.23 70.41 2.70
N THR A 201 -13.00 70.10 1.66
CA THR A 201 -13.27 71.05 0.56
C THR A 201 -14.06 72.25 1.06
N VAL A 202 -15.06 72.03 1.91
CA VAL A 202 -15.83 73.12 2.53
C VAL A 202 -14.94 73.97 3.43
N LYS A 203 -14.15 73.35 4.32
CA LYS A 203 -13.19 74.05 5.19
C LYS A 203 -12.20 74.91 4.40
N HIS A 204 -11.62 74.34 3.35
CA HIS A 204 -10.69 75.08 2.50
C HIS A 204 -11.39 76.27 1.80
N ARG A 205 -12.62 76.07 1.31
CA ARG A 205 -13.40 77.15 0.69
C ARG A 205 -13.75 78.26 1.70
N THR A 206 -14.13 77.91 2.93
CA THR A 206 -14.39 78.90 3.98
C THR A 206 -13.14 79.68 4.36
N GLU A 207 -12.00 78.99 4.53
CA GLU A 207 -10.71 79.64 4.83
C GLU A 207 -10.29 80.62 3.72
N ILE A 208 -10.48 80.25 2.44
CA ILE A 208 -10.24 81.14 1.30
C ILE A 208 -11.14 82.37 1.40
N SER A 209 -12.45 82.19 1.59
CA SER A 209 -13.39 83.32 1.68
C SER A 209 -13.09 84.25 2.86
N GLU A 210 -12.70 83.71 4.02
CA GLU A 210 -12.28 84.53 5.17
C GLU A 210 -11.00 85.32 4.89
N VAL A 211 -10.03 84.72 4.18
CA VAL A 211 -8.81 85.41 3.75
C VAL A 211 -9.14 86.52 2.75
N GLU A 212 -9.99 86.23 1.76
CA GLU A 212 -10.45 87.19 0.77
C GLU A 212 -11.17 88.37 1.43
N GLU A 213 -12.10 88.12 2.36
CA GLU A 213 -12.82 89.17 3.08
C GLU A 213 -11.86 90.05 3.91
N ARG A 214 -10.92 89.43 4.64
CA ARG A 214 -9.88 90.18 5.37
C ARG A 214 -9.02 91.03 4.44
N LYS A 215 -8.64 90.52 3.27
CA LYS A 215 -7.83 91.26 2.29
C LYS A 215 -8.60 92.37 1.61
N ASN A 216 -9.87 92.13 1.27
CA ASN A 216 -10.76 93.16 0.72
C ASN A 216 -10.99 94.28 1.72
N LYS A 217 -11.18 93.97 3.00
CA LYS A 217 -11.27 94.98 4.06
C LYS A 217 -10.00 95.83 4.16
N GLN A 218 -8.82 95.19 4.18
CA GLN A 218 -7.53 95.90 4.15
C GLN A 218 -7.40 96.81 2.92
N LEU A 219 -7.84 96.33 1.76
CA LEU A 219 -7.82 97.11 0.52
C LEU A 219 -8.75 98.32 0.60
N SER A 220 -9.98 98.16 1.10
CA SER A 220 -10.93 99.25 1.28
C SER A 220 -10.42 100.30 2.28
N GLU A 221 -9.83 99.88 3.39
CA GLU A 221 -9.21 100.78 4.37
C GLU A 221 -8.04 101.57 3.74
N LEU A 222 -7.23 100.91 2.92
CA LEU A 222 -6.12 101.54 2.21
C LEU A 222 -6.60 102.56 1.17
N ILE A 223 -7.65 102.23 0.40
CA ILE A 223 -8.28 103.16 -0.54
C ILE A 223 -8.81 104.38 0.21
N ALA A 224 -9.57 104.19 1.29
CA ALA A 224 -10.12 105.28 2.08
C ALA A 224 -9.03 106.15 2.74
N HIS A 225 -7.90 105.56 3.11
CA HIS A 225 -6.72 106.31 3.58
C HIS A 225 -6.10 107.13 2.45
N HIS A 226 -5.91 106.55 1.26
CA HIS A 226 -5.38 107.25 0.10
C HIS A 226 -6.30 108.38 -0.37
N GLU A 227 -7.62 108.20 -0.38
CA GLU A 227 -8.58 109.25 -0.71
C GLU A 227 -8.52 110.42 0.27
N ARG A 228 -8.42 110.13 1.58
CA ARG A 228 -8.22 111.17 2.61
C ARG A 228 -6.90 111.91 2.39
N ALA A 229 -5.79 111.19 2.25
CA ALA A 229 -4.48 111.81 2.00
C ALA A 229 -4.46 112.65 0.71
N PHE A 230 -5.16 112.20 -0.34
CA PHE A 230 -5.31 112.96 -1.58
C PHE A 230 -6.16 114.21 -1.39
N SER A 231 -7.26 114.12 -0.63
CA SER A 231 -8.08 115.27 -0.26
C SER A 231 -7.31 116.28 0.57
N ASP A 232 -6.53 115.82 1.55
CA ASP A 232 -5.68 116.67 2.39
C ASP A 232 -4.61 117.38 1.54
N LEU A 233 -3.99 116.66 0.59
CA LEU A 233 -3.03 117.24 -0.35
C LEU A 233 -3.69 118.29 -1.26
N LYS A 234 -4.89 118.00 -1.76
CA LYS A 234 -5.68 118.93 -2.58
C LYS A 234 -6.05 120.17 -1.78
N ASN A 235 -6.46 120.02 -0.53
CA ASN A 235 -6.76 121.13 0.37
C ASN A 235 -5.49 121.94 0.65
N TYR A 236 -4.36 121.30 0.96
CA TYR A 236 -3.08 121.96 1.16
C TYR A 236 -2.65 122.79 -0.06
N TYR A 237 -2.74 122.25 -1.28
CA TYR A 237 -2.43 123.01 -2.49
C TYR A 237 -3.46 124.08 -2.81
N ASN A 238 -4.76 123.86 -2.52
CA ASN A 238 -5.79 124.89 -2.64
C ASN A 238 -5.55 126.03 -1.67
N ASP A 239 -5.16 125.74 -0.42
CA ASP A 239 -4.82 126.74 0.59
C ASP A 239 -3.57 127.51 0.20
N ILE A 240 -2.53 126.83 -0.31
CA ILE A 240 -1.37 127.50 -0.91
C ILE A 240 -1.80 128.35 -2.10
N THR A 241 -2.71 127.87 -2.95
CA THR A 241 -3.17 128.62 -4.13
C THR A 241 -4.00 129.83 -3.73
N LEU A 242 -4.86 129.71 -2.71
CA LEU A 242 -5.64 130.81 -2.13
C LEU A 242 -4.74 131.82 -1.42
N ASN A 243 -3.76 131.34 -0.66
CA ASN A 243 -2.76 132.19 -0.02
C ASN A 243 -1.89 132.88 -1.07
N ASN A 244 -1.44 132.16 -2.11
CA ASN A 244 -0.73 132.74 -3.25
C ASN A 244 -1.62 133.70 -4.04
N LEU A 245 -2.92 133.46 -4.20
CA LEU A 245 -3.86 134.38 -4.84
C LEU A 245 -4.09 135.62 -3.97
N GLY A 246 -4.20 135.46 -2.65
CA GLY A 246 -4.28 136.55 -1.69
C GLY A 246 -3.00 137.38 -1.67
N LEU A 247 -1.84 136.71 -1.69
CA LEU A 247 -0.53 137.32 -1.83
C LEU A 247 -0.38 137.99 -3.20
N ILE A 248 -0.82 137.38 -4.30
CA ILE A 248 -0.82 137.98 -5.64
C ILE A 248 -1.77 139.17 -5.66
N SER A 249 -2.91 139.13 -4.97
CA SER A 249 -3.85 140.26 -4.87
C SER A 249 -3.24 141.40 -4.08
N SER A 250 -2.61 141.09 -2.93
CA SER A 250 -1.85 142.04 -2.11
C SER A 250 -0.67 142.62 -2.90
N LEU A 251 0.10 141.78 -3.59
CA LEU A 251 1.20 142.18 -4.46
C LEU A 251 0.70 142.91 -5.70
N LYS A 252 -0.50 142.64 -6.21
CA LYS A 252 -1.13 143.39 -7.32
C LYS A 252 -1.58 144.77 -6.86
N GLN A 253 -2.13 144.88 -5.66
CA GLN A 253 -2.47 146.16 -5.05
C GLN A 253 -1.21 146.97 -4.76
N GLN A 254 -0.20 146.33 -4.15
CA GLN A 254 1.14 146.89 -3.99
C GLN A 254 1.82 147.14 -5.34
N MET A 255 1.54 146.37 -6.38
CA MET A 255 2.03 146.60 -7.75
C MET A 255 1.27 147.71 -8.44
N GLU A 256 0.00 147.99 -8.18
CA GLU A 256 -0.69 149.19 -8.69
C GLU A 256 -0.12 150.45 -8.03
N GLU A 257 0.18 150.34 -6.73
CA GLU A 257 0.90 151.36 -5.95
C GLU A 257 2.35 151.50 -6.41
N MET A 258 3.03 150.38 -6.66
CA MET A 258 4.37 150.32 -7.23
C MET A 258 4.37 150.58 -8.73
N GLN A 259 3.29 150.46 -9.51
CA GLN A 259 3.26 150.75 -10.96
C GLN A 259 3.39 152.26 -11.13
N LYS A 260 2.75 153.02 -10.24
CA LYS A 260 2.97 154.48 -10.07
C LYS A 260 4.41 154.81 -9.67
N VAL A 261 5.12 153.91 -8.99
CA VAL A 261 6.54 154.05 -8.60
C VAL A 261 7.49 153.44 -9.65
N LYS A 262 7.02 152.51 -10.49
CA LYS A 262 7.73 151.70 -11.49
C LYS A 262 7.72 152.38 -12.85
N GLU A 263 6.71 153.17 -13.20
CA GLU A 263 6.86 154.18 -14.26
C GLU A 263 8.06 155.11 -14.00
N ARG A 264 8.52 155.22 -12.73
CA ARG A 264 9.76 155.93 -12.35
C ARG A 264 11.00 155.03 -12.19
N ALA A 265 10.86 153.70 -12.15
CA ALA A 265 11.97 152.75 -11.90
C ALA A 265 12.21 151.70 -13.01
N GLU A 266 11.35 151.63 -14.04
CA GLU A 266 11.49 150.78 -15.25
C GLU A 266 12.60 151.25 -16.22
N LYS A 267 13.35 152.27 -15.83
CA LYS A 267 14.54 152.72 -16.55
C LYS A 267 15.83 151.98 -16.15
N VAL A 268 15.82 151.12 -15.11
CA VAL A 268 17.07 150.55 -14.54
C VAL A 268 17.12 149.02 -14.42
N ALA A 269 16.02 148.28 -14.45
CA ALA A 269 16.06 146.84 -14.16
C ALA A 269 15.78 145.95 -15.38
N ARG A 270 16.46 146.19 -16.50
CA ARG A 270 16.40 145.32 -17.69
C ARG A 270 17.53 144.29 -17.78
N ASP A 271 18.48 144.29 -16.84
CA ASP A 271 19.73 143.53 -16.96
C ASP A 271 19.96 142.44 -15.89
N ALA A 272 18.93 141.98 -15.17
CA ALA A 272 19.14 140.96 -14.14
C ALA A 272 18.19 139.76 -14.30
N VAL A 273 18.82 138.62 -14.60
CA VAL A 273 18.36 137.25 -14.31
C VAL A 273 17.61 136.54 -15.44
N ALA A 274 18.33 136.41 -16.55
CA ALA A 274 18.28 135.26 -17.45
C ALA A 274 19.06 134.02 -16.89
N GLU A 275 19.06 133.80 -15.57
CA GLU A 275 20.04 132.90 -14.93
C GLU A 275 19.41 131.93 -13.91
N SER A 276 18.46 131.08 -14.34
CA SER A 276 18.14 129.85 -13.60
C SER A 276 17.36 128.82 -14.44
N LYS A 277 18.00 128.30 -15.49
CA LYS A 277 17.38 127.28 -16.35
C LYS A 277 18.33 126.17 -16.85
N SER A 278 19.27 125.71 -16.02
CA SER A 278 20.29 124.73 -16.46
C SER A 278 20.67 123.60 -15.47
N LEU A 279 19.89 123.28 -14.43
CA LEU A 279 20.30 122.25 -13.44
C LEU A 279 19.24 121.19 -13.09
N ARG A 280 18.23 120.98 -13.94
CA ARG A 280 17.12 120.04 -13.63
C ARG A 280 17.23 118.65 -14.25
N GLU A 281 18.03 118.45 -15.29
CA GLU A 281 18.06 117.18 -16.05
C GLU A 281 19.07 116.12 -15.54
N PRO A 282 20.25 116.44 -14.96
CA PRO A 282 21.20 115.39 -14.53
C PRO A 282 20.76 114.62 -13.26
N LEU A 283 19.84 115.17 -12.46
CA LEU A 283 19.41 114.59 -11.18
C LEU A 283 18.35 113.49 -11.35
N GLU A 284 17.52 113.56 -12.41
CA GLU A 284 16.47 112.56 -12.68
C GLU A 284 17.04 111.25 -13.24
N ALA A 285 18.13 111.31 -14.03
CA ALA A 285 18.78 110.12 -14.58
C ALA A 285 19.44 109.24 -13.50
N ALA A 286 20.15 109.85 -12.54
CA ALA A 286 20.84 109.11 -11.46
C ALA A 286 19.88 108.41 -10.47
N ILE A 287 18.64 108.89 -10.35
CA ILE A 287 17.61 108.29 -9.47
C ILE A 287 17.00 107.03 -10.10
N VAL A 288 16.90 106.98 -11.43
CA VAL A 288 16.39 105.81 -12.18
C VAL A 288 17.41 104.66 -12.11
N ASP A 289 18.69 104.95 -12.33
CA ASP A 289 19.76 103.94 -12.28
C ASP A 289 19.92 103.31 -10.89
N ASN A 290 19.73 104.10 -9.82
CA ASN A 290 19.79 103.59 -8.45
C ASN A 290 18.64 102.61 -8.11
N LYS A 291 17.46 102.79 -8.72
CA LYS A 291 16.31 101.89 -8.51
C LYS A 291 16.51 100.55 -9.21
N GLU A 292 17.06 100.55 -10.42
CA GLU A 292 17.29 99.32 -11.18
C GLU A 292 18.38 98.45 -10.55
N LEU A 293 19.47 99.05 -10.07
CA LEU A 293 20.53 98.32 -9.36
C LEU A 293 20.06 97.68 -8.05
N LYS A 294 19.15 98.32 -7.31
CA LYS A 294 18.53 97.73 -6.10
C LYS A 294 17.63 96.54 -6.42
N ARG A 295 16.92 96.57 -7.56
CA ARG A 295 16.08 95.46 -8.01
C ARG A 295 16.91 94.23 -8.37
N GLN A 296 18.05 94.45 -9.04
CA GLN A 296 18.97 93.38 -9.43
C GLN A 296 19.64 92.71 -8.22
N MET A 297 20.05 93.50 -7.21
CA MET A 297 20.58 92.97 -5.94
C MET A 297 19.58 92.07 -5.21
N SER A 298 18.31 92.48 -5.12
CA SER A 298 17.28 91.68 -4.45
C SER A 298 17.00 90.35 -5.16
N ASN A 299 17.08 90.31 -6.50
CA ASN A 299 16.91 89.07 -7.25
C ASN A 299 18.10 88.13 -7.02
N TYR A 300 19.32 88.67 -7.01
CA TYR A 300 20.53 87.89 -6.75
C TYR A 300 20.54 87.22 -5.38
N ASP A 301 20.10 87.94 -4.34
CA ASP A 301 20.01 87.38 -2.98
C ASP A 301 18.97 86.25 -2.87
N ARG A 302 17.84 86.38 -3.56
CA ARG A 302 16.81 85.33 -3.62
C ARG A 302 17.32 84.08 -4.33
N ASP A 303 17.99 84.25 -5.46
CA ASP A 303 18.49 83.14 -6.25
C ASP A 303 19.64 82.41 -5.53
N LYS A 304 20.48 83.14 -4.79
CA LYS A 304 21.52 82.57 -3.91
C LYS A 304 20.93 81.72 -2.77
N ALA A 305 19.85 82.18 -2.15
CA ALA A 305 19.16 81.41 -1.10
C ALA A 305 18.48 80.15 -1.65
N SER A 306 17.87 80.23 -2.83
CA SER A 306 17.27 79.09 -3.53
C SER A 306 18.33 78.05 -3.91
N LEU A 307 19.47 78.49 -4.43
CA LEU A 307 20.60 77.62 -4.77
C LEU A 307 21.09 76.87 -3.53
N ALA A 308 21.33 77.56 -2.40
CA ALA A 308 21.78 76.94 -1.16
C ALA A 308 20.82 75.87 -0.62
N ALA A 309 19.50 76.11 -0.70
CA ALA A 309 18.49 75.14 -0.30
C ALA A 309 18.51 73.89 -1.20
N LYS A 310 18.69 74.07 -2.52
CA LYS A 310 18.76 72.97 -3.48
C LYS A 310 20.04 72.16 -3.36
N THR A 311 21.19 72.79 -3.11
CA THR A 311 22.45 72.08 -2.84
C THR A 311 22.34 71.21 -1.59
N LYS A 312 21.66 71.67 -0.54
CA LYS A 312 21.43 70.88 0.68
C LYS A 312 20.45 69.72 0.47
N GLN A 313 19.42 69.89 -0.37
CA GLN A 313 18.56 68.78 -0.77
C GLN A 313 19.33 67.73 -1.57
N LEU A 314 20.19 68.17 -2.50
CA LEU A 314 21.00 67.27 -3.32
C LEU A 314 21.92 66.40 -2.45
N SER A 315 22.64 67.01 -1.50
CA SER A 315 23.55 66.25 -0.62
C SER A 315 22.82 65.20 0.24
N LEU A 316 21.57 65.50 0.64
CA LEU A 316 20.77 64.56 1.43
C LEU A 316 20.29 63.38 0.57
N LEU A 317 19.89 63.64 -0.68
CA LEU A 317 19.54 62.60 -1.63
C LEU A 317 20.75 61.72 -2.01
N GLU A 318 21.93 62.31 -2.18
CA GLU A 318 23.17 61.56 -2.46
C GLU A 318 23.51 60.59 -1.31
N GLN A 319 23.36 61.04 -0.06
CA GLN A 319 23.54 60.15 1.10
C GLN A 319 22.53 59.02 1.14
N GLN A 320 21.25 59.30 0.86
CA GLN A 320 20.21 58.26 0.79
C GLN A 320 20.49 57.26 -0.33
N PHE A 321 20.96 57.73 -1.49
CA PHE A 321 21.29 56.89 -2.62
C PHE A 321 22.43 55.91 -2.30
N GLU A 322 23.50 56.37 -1.63
CA GLU A 322 24.61 55.48 -1.23
C GLU A 322 24.17 54.43 -0.20
N VAL A 323 23.27 54.77 0.73
CA VAL A 323 22.70 53.78 1.66
C VAL A 323 21.89 52.73 0.90
N LEU A 324 20.97 53.14 0.02
CA LEU A 324 20.17 52.19 -0.78
C LEU A 324 21.04 51.29 -1.66
N LYS A 325 22.11 51.84 -2.23
CA LYS A 325 23.05 51.09 -3.06
C LYS A 325 23.77 50.00 -2.26
N TRP A 326 24.21 50.32 -1.04
CA TRP A 326 24.83 49.32 -0.16
C TRP A 326 23.83 48.24 0.28
N GLU A 327 22.60 48.61 0.63
CA GLU A 327 21.54 47.67 0.97
C GLU A 327 21.24 46.71 -0.18
N TYR A 328 21.19 47.23 -1.40
CA TYR A 328 21.02 46.44 -2.62
C TYR A 328 22.14 45.43 -2.82
N GLU A 329 23.40 45.84 -2.70
CA GLU A 329 24.56 44.95 -2.83
C GLU A 329 24.55 43.83 -1.78
N VAL A 330 24.23 44.15 -0.53
CA VAL A 330 24.11 43.16 0.55
C VAL A 330 22.98 42.16 0.26
N LEU A 331 21.83 42.64 -0.22
CA LEU A 331 20.68 41.80 -0.53
C LEU A 331 21.00 40.86 -1.70
N GLN A 332 21.72 41.35 -2.70
CA GLN A 332 22.12 40.55 -3.87
C GLN A 332 23.09 39.43 -3.50
N VAL A 333 24.08 39.70 -2.64
CA VAL A 333 24.99 38.65 -2.13
C VAL A 333 24.23 37.58 -1.34
N ARG A 334 23.23 37.98 -0.53
CA ARG A 334 22.38 37.02 0.20
C ARG A 334 21.55 36.17 -0.75
N PHE A 335 20.98 36.78 -1.79
CA PHE A 335 20.18 36.09 -2.79
C PHE A 335 21.00 35.04 -3.54
N ASP A 336 22.21 35.39 -4.00
CA ASP A 336 23.10 34.46 -4.70
C ASP A 336 23.49 33.26 -3.84
N ARG A 337 23.67 33.47 -2.53
CA ARG A 337 23.94 32.38 -1.58
C ARG A 337 22.74 31.43 -1.47
N VAL A 338 21.53 31.96 -1.34
CA VAL A 338 20.30 31.14 -1.25
C VAL A 338 20.05 30.37 -2.56
N LEU A 339 20.32 30.99 -3.71
CA LEU A 339 20.25 30.29 -5.00
C LEU A 339 21.22 29.11 -5.07
N LYS A 340 22.48 29.29 -4.63
CA LYS A 340 23.45 28.20 -4.57
C LYS A 340 23.01 27.08 -3.63
N GLU A 341 22.51 27.41 -2.43
CA GLU A 341 22.00 26.43 -1.46
C GLU A 341 20.81 25.64 -2.04
N ARG A 342 19.90 26.30 -2.77
CA ARG A 342 18.79 25.65 -3.49
C ARG A 342 19.31 24.68 -4.54
N ASP A 343 20.28 25.09 -5.35
CA ASP A 343 20.79 24.28 -6.45
C ASP A 343 21.58 23.07 -5.97
N GLU A 344 22.37 23.23 -4.91
CA GLU A 344 23.01 22.10 -4.24
C GLU A 344 21.98 21.12 -3.68
N LEU A 345 20.93 21.61 -3.03
CA LEU A 345 19.89 20.74 -2.47
C LEU A 345 19.14 19.98 -3.56
N LYS A 346 18.81 20.66 -4.67
CA LYS A 346 18.17 20.04 -5.84
C LYS A 346 19.07 18.97 -6.47
N SER A 347 20.37 19.24 -6.59
CA SER A 347 21.35 18.28 -7.10
C SER A 347 21.49 17.05 -6.19
N ARG A 348 21.59 17.27 -4.87
CA ARG A 348 21.65 16.19 -3.88
C ARG A 348 20.38 15.33 -3.87
N PHE A 349 19.21 15.96 -3.99
CA PHE A 349 17.94 15.25 -4.08
C PHE A 349 17.89 14.35 -5.33
N SER A 350 18.20 14.90 -6.51
CA SER A 350 18.23 14.13 -7.77
C SER A 350 19.20 12.95 -7.69
N ARG A 351 20.38 13.15 -7.10
CA ARG A 351 21.36 12.08 -6.88
C ARG A 351 20.84 11.01 -5.93
N ALA A 352 20.24 11.40 -4.81
CA ALA A 352 19.67 10.45 -3.84
C ALA A 352 18.52 9.63 -4.45
N VAL A 353 17.66 10.24 -5.27
CA VAL A 353 16.58 9.53 -5.98
C VAL A 353 17.15 8.50 -6.95
N LEU A 354 18.15 8.86 -7.76
CA LEU A 354 18.80 7.93 -8.69
C LEU A 354 19.49 6.77 -7.96
N GLU A 355 20.13 7.04 -6.81
CA GLU A 355 20.81 6.01 -6.02
C GLU A 355 19.82 5.02 -5.38
N VAL A 356 18.68 5.51 -4.88
CA VAL A 356 17.58 4.66 -4.39
C VAL A 356 16.98 3.84 -5.54
N GLN A 357 16.76 4.46 -6.71
CA GLN A 357 16.24 3.77 -7.89
C GLN A 357 17.18 2.67 -8.36
N GLN A 358 18.50 2.92 -8.40
CA GLN A 358 19.51 1.92 -8.76
C GLN A 358 19.59 0.77 -7.75
N ARG A 359 19.53 1.07 -6.45
CA ARG A 359 19.51 0.03 -5.41
C ARG A 359 18.24 -0.82 -5.47
N ALA A 360 17.09 -0.19 -5.69
CA ALA A 360 15.83 -0.89 -5.86
C ALA A 360 15.84 -1.77 -7.11
N SER A 361 16.31 -1.27 -8.26
CA SER A 361 16.37 -2.04 -9.50
C SER A 361 17.33 -3.24 -9.40
N LEU A 362 18.50 -3.07 -8.76
CA LEU A 362 19.42 -4.16 -8.44
C LEU A 362 18.75 -5.22 -7.56
N LYS A 363 18.04 -4.81 -6.51
CA LYS A 363 17.34 -5.71 -5.59
C LYS A 363 16.21 -6.47 -6.30
N THR A 364 15.46 -5.81 -7.18
CA THR A 364 14.43 -6.44 -8.02
C THR A 364 15.03 -7.45 -8.98
N ALA A 365 16.10 -7.11 -9.69
CA ALA A 365 16.78 -8.04 -10.60
C ALA A 365 17.33 -9.28 -9.88
N LEU A 366 17.86 -9.10 -8.66
CA LEU A 366 18.34 -10.20 -7.82
C LEU A 366 17.20 -11.10 -7.32
N LEU A 367 16.04 -10.50 -7.01
CA LEU A 367 14.84 -11.25 -6.62
C LEU A 367 14.24 -12.00 -7.81
N GLU A 368 14.20 -11.41 -9.00
CA GLU A 368 13.78 -12.08 -10.24
C GLU A 368 14.69 -13.27 -10.56
N ALA A 369 16.01 -13.10 -10.46
CA ALA A 369 16.97 -14.20 -10.67
C ALA A 369 16.80 -15.32 -9.63
N LYS A 370 16.53 -14.98 -8.37
CA LYS A 370 16.20 -15.98 -7.33
C LYS A 370 14.87 -16.67 -7.61
N LEU A 371 13.83 -15.93 -7.99
CA LEU A 371 12.52 -16.51 -8.31
C LEU A 371 12.62 -17.51 -9.47
N LYS A 372 13.39 -17.16 -10.51
CA LYS A 372 13.67 -18.03 -11.65
C LYS A 372 14.45 -19.31 -11.28
N ASN A 373 15.25 -19.26 -10.22
CA ASN A 373 15.91 -20.45 -9.66
C ASN A 373 15.00 -21.30 -8.76
N PHE A 374 13.90 -20.73 -8.25
CA PHE A 374 12.89 -21.44 -7.47
C PHE A 374 11.73 -21.98 -8.34
N GLU A 375 11.52 -21.42 -9.54
CA GLU A 375 10.68 -21.99 -10.60
C GLU A 375 11.31 -23.29 -11.13
N GLY A 376 11.06 -24.41 -10.44
CA GLY A 376 11.46 -25.76 -10.88
C GLY A 376 12.00 -26.69 -9.79
N ARG A 377 11.94 -26.34 -8.50
CA ARG A 377 12.30 -27.25 -7.41
C ARG A 377 11.12 -27.47 -6.47
N ASP A 378 10.74 -28.74 -6.27
CA ASP A 378 9.86 -29.15 -5.18
C ASP A 378 10.62 -28.93 -3.86
N LEU A 379 10.30 -27.84 -3.18
CA LEU A 379 10.96 -27.41 -1.95
C LEU A 379 10.47 -28.24 -0.76
N ASN A 380 11.42 -28.78 0.02
CA ASN A 380 11.12 -29.54 1.22
C ASN A 380 10.58 -28.64 2.35
N PRO A 381 9.80 -29.15 3.32
CA PRO A 381 9.19 -28.35 4.40
C PRO A 381 10.17 -27.49 5.23
N ARG A 382 11.44 -27.91 5.33
CA ARG A 382 12.51 -27.12 6.00
C ARG A 382 12.94 -25.89 5.19
N GLU A 383 12.99 -26.01 3.87
CA GLU A 383 13.38 -24.90 2.98
C GLU A 383 12.29 -23.84 2.92
N ILE A 384 11.01 -24.26 3.01
CA ILE A 384 9.86 -23.36 3.16
C ILE A 384 9.93 -22.59 4.49
N HIS A 385 10.31 -23.25 5.59
CA HIS A 385 10.46 -22.60 6.89
C HIS A 385 11.60 -21.56 6.91
N GLU A 386 12.73 -21.85 6.28
CA GLU A 386 13.83 -20.88 6.12
C GLU A 386 13.43 -19.69 5.22
N LEU A 387 12.70 -19.96 4.14
CA LEU A 387 12.14 -18.90 3.28
C LEU A 387 11.16 -18.00 4.03
N LEU A 388 10.29 -18.56 4.87
CA LEU A 388 9.39 -17.79 5.72
C LEU A 388 10.17 -16.91 6.71
N LYS A 389 11.18 -17.46 7.41
CA LYS A 389 12.06 -16.67 8.30
C LYS A 389 12.78 -15.54 7.57
N MET A 390 13.28 -15.79 6.35
CA MET A 390 13.90 -14.76 5.52
C MET A 390 12.91 -13.68 5.08
N LYS A 391 11.65 -14.07 4.83
CA LYS A 391 10.59 -13.12 4.47
C LYS A 391 10.14 -12.30 5.67
N ASP A 392 10.03 -12.90 6.85
CA ASP A 392 9.68 -12.19 8.08
C ASP A 392 10.75 -11.14 8.46
N THR A 393 12.03 -11.50 8.37
CA THR A 393 13.13 -10.53 8.55
C THR A 393 13.11 -9.42 7.50
N GLN A 394 12.82 -9.74 6.22
CA GLN A 394 12.62 -8.69 5.20
C GLN A 394 11.44 -7.76 5.51
N VAL A 395 10.36 -8.28 6.09
CA VAL A 395 9.20 -7.47 6.48
C VAL A 395 9.57 -6.55 7.64
N GLU A 396 10.35 -7.02 8.62
CA GLU A 396 10.86 -6.18 9.72
C GLU A 396 11.79 -5.07 9.21
N ASP A 397 12.74 -5.39 8.33
CA ASP A 397 13.64 -4.40 7.73
C ASP A 397 12.88 -3.32 6.95
N LEU A 398 11.88 -3.72 6.15
CA LEU A 398 11.04 -2.78 5.40
C LEU A 398 10.17 -1.91 6.31
N ARG A 399 9.65 -2.47 7.42
CA ARG A 399 8.93 -1.70 8.44
C ARG A 399 9.85 -0.68 9.11
N TYR A 400 11.09 -1.06 9.40
CA TYR A 400 12.09 -0.15 9.96
C TYR A 400 12.47 0.98 8.98
N GLU A 401 12.72 0.66 7.71
CA GLU A 401 13.00 1.68 6.69
C GLU A 401 11.81 2.64 6.49
N ALA A 402 10.57 2.12 6.49
CA ALA A 402 9.38 2.95 6.38
C ALA A 402 9.23 3.89 7.60
N ALA A 403 9.49 3.40 8.81
CA ALA A 403 9.48 4.22 10.04
C ALA A 403 10.55 5.31 10.00
N ARG A 404 11.77 4.96 9.55
CA ARG A 404 12.87 5.92 9.38
C ARG A 404 12.55 7.00 8.35
N LEU A 405 11.93 6.65 7.22
CA LEU A 405 11.48 7.60 6.19
C LEU A 405 10.39 8.54 6.71
N ARG A 406 9.40 8.02 7.46
CA ARG A 406 8.36 8.84 8.09
C ARG A 406 8.95 9.87 9.05
N LYS A 407 9.89 9.44 9.91
CA LYS A 407 10.58 10.35 10.82
C LYS A 407 11.36 11.43 10.09
N ALA A 408 12.11 11.06 9.05
CA ALA A 408 12.85 12.02 8.25
C ALA A 408 11.92 13.05 7.56
N HIS A 409 10.75 12.62 7.09
CA HIS A 409 9.73 13.50 6.53
C HIS A 409 9.18 14.49 7.57
N ASP A 410 8.83 14.02 8.77
CA ASP A 410 8.27 14.87 9.82
C ASP A 410 9.31 15.86 10.38
N ASP A 411 10.56 15.44 10.54
CA ASP A 411 11.69 16.31 10.91
C ASP A 411 11.88 17.42 9.86
N LEU A 412 11.77 17.06 8.58
CA LEU A 412 11.96 18.00 7.46
C LEU A 412 10.81 19.02 7.37
N LEU A 413 9.57 18.59 7.60
CA LEU A 413 8.43 19.50 7.76
C LEU A 413 8.65 20.49 8.91
N ALA A 414 9.09 20.03 10.08
CA ALA A 414 9.36 20.90 11.22
C ALA A 414 10.47 21.93 10.92
N THR A 415 11.52 21.53 10.18
CA THR A 415 12.57 22.47 9.76
C THR A 415 12.07 23.52 8.77
N TYR A 416 11.16 23.17 7.86
CA TYR A 416 10.55 24.13 6.95
C TYR A 416 9.62 25.09 7.67
N GLU A 417 8.77 24.60 8.57
CA GLU A 417 7.91 25.43 9.42
C GLU A 417 8.75 26.45 10.21
N ALA A 418 9.82 26.00 10.87
CA ALA A 418 10.72 26.88 11.62
C ALA A 418 11.43 27.93 10.73
N LYS A 419 11.76 27.58 9.47
CA LYS A 419 12.44 28.50 8.55
C LYS A 419 11.47 29.50 7.91
N LEU A 420 10.24 29.11 7.63
CA LEU A 420 9.17 29.98 7.16
C LEU A 420 8.84 31.05 8.21
N VAL A 421 8.71 30.65 9.48
CA VAL A 421 8.53 31.59 10.60
C VAL A 421 9.69 32.59 10.69
N LYS A 422 10.94 32.14 10.53
CA LYS A 422 12.12 33.05 10.49
C LYS A 422 12.13 34.03 9.32
N LEU A 423 11.47 33.69 8.21
CA LEU A 423 11.35 34.54 7.03
C LEU A 423 10.10 35.44 7.07
N GLY A 424 9.33 35.41 8.16
CA GLY A 424 8.14 36.24 8.35
C GLY A 424 6.87 35.68 7.72
N VAL A 425 6.85 34.38 7.36
CA VAL A 425 5.66 33.69 6.85
C VAL A 425 5.10 32.79 7.95
N PRO A 426 3.98 33.17 8.59
CA PRO A 426 3.29 32.33 9.56
C PRO A 426 2.74 31.05 8.90
N PRO A 427 2.71 29.91 9.62
CA PRO A 427 2.15 28.66 9.09
C PRO A 427 0.66 28.77 8.72
N GLU A 428 -0.07 29.75 9.26
CA GLU A 428 -1.47 30.04 8.92
C GLU A 428 -1.62 30.61 7.49
N GLU A 429 -0.58 31.23 6.94
CA GLU A 429 -0.61 31.84 5.60
C GLU A 429 -0.28 30.85 4.46
N LEU A 430 0.07 29.60 4.77
CA LEU A 430 0.48 28.61 3.78
C LEU A 430 -0.65 28.16 2.84
N GLY A 431 -1.92 28.32 3.23
CA GLY A 431 -3.09 27.92 2.43
C GLY A 431 -3.33 26.41 2.31
N PHE A 432 -2.46 25.57 2.88
CA PHE A 432 -2.62 24.11 2.99
C PHE A 432 -1.99 23.59 4.28
N LYS A 433 -2.50 22.47 4.82
CA LYS A 433 -1.89 21.77 5.95
C LYS A 433 -1.03 20.62 5.43
N PRO A 434 0.30 20.61 5.65
CA PRO A 434 1.14 19.48 5.29
C PRO A 434 0.65 18.20 5.99
N LEU A 435 0.52 17.12 5.23
CA LEU A 435 0.06 15.85 5.77
C LEU A 435 1.19 15.24 6.63
N LYS A 436 1.09 15.36 7.95
CA LYS A 436 1.98 14.62 8.88
C LYS A 436 1.67 13.13 8.75
N ALA A 437 2.69 12.28 8.89
CA ALA A 437 2.53 10.84 8.75
C ALA A 437 1.72 10.26 9.93
N VAL A 438 0.39 10.41 9.91
CA VAL A 438 -0.51 9.84 10.92
C VAL A 438 -0.49 8.31 10.80
N ALA A 439 -0.54 7.64 11.96
CA ALA A 439 -0.65 6.20 12.09
C ALA A 439 -1.83 5.66 11.26
N VAL A 440 -1.51 5.00 10.14
CA VAL A 440 -2.47 4.19 9.40
C VAL A 440 -2.90 3.04 10.32
N ALA A 441 -4.21 2.89 10.51
CA ALA A 441 -4.83 1.88 11.35
C ALA A 441 -4.20 0.48 11.12
N GLY A 442 -3.67 -0.13 12.19
CA GLY A 442 -3.13 -1.49 12.19
C GLY A 442 -1.61 -1.64 12.33
N MET A 443 -0.83 -0.54 12.38
CA MET A 443 0.59 -0.59 12.75
C MET A 443 0.79 -0.01 14.15
N SER A 444 1.18 -0.86 15.11
CA SER A 444 1.51 -0.43 16.47
C SER A 444 2.50 0.74 16.46
N PRO A 445 2.35 1.72 17.36
CA PRO A 445 3.30 2.82 17.48
C PRO A 445 4.63 2.23 17.96
N VAL A 446 5.59 2.07 17.06
CA VAL A 446 6.97 1.77 17.47
C VAL A 446 7.51 3.03 18.12
N ILE A 447 7.48 3.02 19.45
CA ILE A 447 8.19 3.94 20.33
C ILE A 447 9.65 3.97 19.85
N GLY A 448 10.05 5.11 19.32
CA GLY A 448 11.37 5.34 18.75
C GLY A 448 11.78 6.80 18.88
N GLN A 449 11.57 7.37 20.08
CA GLN A 449 12.28 8.59 20.46
C GLN A 449 13.77 8.24 20.48
N GLY A 450 14.51 8.80 19.52
CA GLY A 450 15.96 8.80 19.57
C GLY A 450 16.46 9.61 20.76
N PRO A 451 17.76 9.53 21.09
CA PRO A 451 18.33 9.99 22.35
C PRO A 451 18.15 11.49 22.67
N ALA A 452 17.74 12.32 21.71
CA ALA A 452 17.44 13.73 21.94
C ALA A 452 16.11 13.98 22.69
N GLY A 453 15.18 13.01 22.72
CA GLY A 453 13.89 13.14 23.43
C GLY A 453 13.94 12.79 24.92
N LEU A 454 15.06 12.26 25.43
CA LEU A 454 15.20 11.84 26.82
C LEU A 454 15.52 12.98 27.81
N VAL A 455 15.72 14.21 27.33
CA VAL A 455 16.13 15.35 28.17
C VAL A 455 14.96 16.28 28.54
N ALA A 456 13.80 16.15 27.90
CA ALA A 456 12.63 16.97 28.20
C ALA A 456 11.44 16.09 28.65
N LYS A 457 11.48 15.63 29.90
CA LYS A 457 10.25 15.32 30.62
C LYS A 457 9.71 16.63 31.18
N GLU A 458 8.76 17.23 30.48
CA GLU A 458 7.86 18.18 31.13
C GLU A 458 6.96 17.38 32.08
N GLN A 459 7.14 17.62 33.38
CA GLN A 459 6.18 17.25 34.40
C GLN A 459 4.94 18.12 34.21
N ILE A 460 3.81 17.52 33.89
CA ILE A 460 2.48 18.00 34.29
C ILE A 460 1.77 16.82 34.96
#